data_AF-A0A0B8PCC7-F1
#
_entry.id   AF-A0A0B8PCC7-F1
#
_cell.length_a   1.000
_cell.length_b   1.000
_cell.length_c   1.000
_cell.angle_alpha   90.00
_cell.angle_beta   90.00
_cell.angle_gamma   90.00
#
_symmetry.space_group_name_H-M   'P 1'
#
loop_
_entity.id
_entity.type
_entity.pdbx_description
1 polymer ?
#
loop_
_entity_poly.entity_id
_entity_poly.type
_entity_poly.pdbx_seq_one_letter_code
_entity_poly.pdbx_strand_id
1 'polypeptide(L)'
;MGYPLAIETPSLIYNKALIQEAPKTWEELVEINKQMQAQGKQAIMWDIKNAYFTWPMISASGAYAFKTTETGYDANDTGVNNAKGVQGLQFLVDMVNQGVVNPDMDYSVAEAEFSKGNVAMTINGPWSWGNLDRMGVDYGVAVLPTRWGQR
;
A
#
# COMPACT_ATOMS: atom_id res chain seq x y z
N MET A 1 -28.76 11.40 2.84
CA MET A 1 -28.46 11.35 1.39
C MET A 1 -27.40 12.41 1.12
N GLY A 2 -26.26 12.02 0.55
CA GLY A 2 -25.18 12.93 0.15
C GLY A 2 -24.96 12.86 -1.35
N TYR A 3 -24.47 13.94 -1.97
CA TYR A 3 -24.11 13.98 -3.39
C TYR A 3 -22.62 13.68 -3.54
N PRO A 4 -22.21 12.75 -4.43
CA PRO A 4 -20.80 12.46 -4.66
C PRO A 4 -20.08 13.68 -5.21
N LEU A 5 -19.00 14.11 -4.54
CA LEU A 5 -18.14 15.22 -4.98
C LEU A 5 -16.80 14.74 -5.53
N ALA A 6 -16.22 13.71 -4.92
CA ALA A 6 -14.93 13.12 -5.32
C ALA A 6 -14.88 11.64 -4.94
N ILE A 7 -14.01 10.89 -5.62
CA ILE A 7 -13.66 9.50 -5.29
C ILE A 7 -12.18 9.49 -4.93
N GLU A 8 -11.85 8.92 -3.77
CA GLU A 8 -10.49 8.85 -3.27
C GLU A 8 -10.14 7.41 -2.89
N THR A 9 -8.95 6.97 -3.31
CA THR A 9 -8.44 5.64 -2.99
C THR A 9 -6.92 5.68 -2.84
N PRO A 10 -6.34 4.92 -1.88
CA PRO A 10 -4.89 4.75 -1.82
C PRO A 10 -4.35 4.18 -3.12
N SER A 11 -3.28 4.78 -3.63
CA SER A 11 -2.58 4.33 -4.82
C SER A 11 -1.11 4.06 -4.49
N LEU A 12 -0.43 3.29 -5.34
CA LEU A 12 1.01 3.17 -5.27
C LEU A 12 1.63 4.44 -5.88
N ILE A 13 2.45 5.13 -5.11
CA ILE A 13 3.22 6.29 -5.57
C ILE A 13 4.68 5.87 -5.62
N TYR A 14 5.38 6.15 -6.71
CA TYR A 14 6.77 5.75 -6.90
C TYR A 14 7.65 6.92 -7.34
N ASN A 15 8.89 6.94 -6.86
CA ASN A 15 9.90 7.94 -7.21
C ASN A 15 10.64 7.51 -8.48
N LYS A 16 10.46 8.27 -9.57
CA LYS A 16 11.02 7.97 -10.89
C LYS A 16 12.55 8.07 -10.96
N ALA A 17 13.16 8.80 -10.03
CA ALA A 17 14.62 8.84 -9.90
C ALA A 17 15.20 7.54 -9.32
N LEU A 18 14.39 6.75 -8.60
CA LEU A 18 14.82 5.49 -7.98
C LEU A 18 14.37 4.26 -8.77
N ILE A 19 13.14 4.28 -9.30
CA ILE A 19 12.59 3.22 -10.15
C ILE A 19 11.83 3.81 -11.34
N GLN A 20 12.07 3.32 -12.55
CA GLN A 20 11.44 3.87 -13.76
C GLN A 20 9.98 3.42 -13.92
N GLU A 21 9.68 2.18 -13.54
CA GLU A 21 8.35 1.58 -13.63
C GLU A 21 7.93 1.02 -12.27
N ALA A 22 6.64 1.15 -11.96
CA ALA A 22 6.07 0.57 -10.75
C ALA A 22 5.95 -0.95 -10.87
N PRO A 23 6.20 -1.71 -9.79
CA PRO A 23 6.05 -3.15 -9.80
C PRO A 23 4.59 -3.56 -10.00
N LYS A 24 4.39 -4.63 -10.77
CA LYS A 24 3.04 -5.17 -11.03
C LYS A 24 2.64 -6.19 -9.96
N THR A 25 3.62 -6.86 -9.38
CA THR A 25 3.40 -7.87 -8.35
C THR A 25 4.23 -7.61 -7.11
N TRP A 26 3.80 -8.20 -6.00
CA TRP A 26 4.53 -8.07 -4.75
C TRP A 26 5.85 -8.86 -4.75
N GLU A 27 5.99 -9.89 -5.57
CA GLU A 27 7.24 -10.65 -5.71
C GLU A 27 8.36 -9.76 -6.28
N GLU A 28 8.03 -8.83 -7.18
CA GLU A 28 8.98 -7.86 -7.73
C GLU A 28 9.52 -6.92 -6.62
N LEU A 29 8.74 -6.64 -5.58
CA LEU A 29 9.17 -5.78 -4.46
C LEU A 29 10.32 -6.38 -3.66
N VAL A 30 10.43 -7.70 -3.57
CA VAL A 30 11.54 -8.35 -2.87
C VAL A 30 12.86 -8.04 -3.56
N GLU A 31 12.86 -8.08 -4.89
CA GLU A 31 14.06 -7.78 -5.69
C GLU A 31 14.36 -6.28 -5.69
N ILE A 32 13.35 -5.43 -5.84
CA ILE A 32 13.50 -3.97 -5.71
C ILE A 32 14.07 -3.62 -4.33
N ASN A 33 13.63 -4.29 -3.26
CA ASN A 33 14.14 -4.03 -1.92
C ASN A 33 15.63 -4.35 -1.81
N LYS A 34 16.11 -5.46 -2.38
CA LYS A 34 17.55 -5.77 -2.39
C LYS A 34 18.34 -4.69 -3.13
N GLN A 35 17.85 -4.23 -4.27
CA GLN A 35 18.50 -3.17 -5.06
C GLN A 35 18.53 -1.83 -4.33
N MET A 36 17.46 -1.49 -3.61
CA MET A 36 17.41 -0.26 -2.81
C MET A 36 18.32 -0.36 -1.58
N GLN A 37 18.34 -1.51 -0.90
CA GLN A 37 19.20 -1.75 0.26
C GLN A 37 20.70 -1.63 -0.09
N ALA A 38 21.10 -2.09 -1.28
CA ALA A 38 22.46 -1.89 -1.79
C ALA A 38 22.86 -0.41 -1.94
N GLN A 39 21.88 0.50 -2.00
CA GLN A 39 22.06 1.95 -2.08
C GLN A 39 21.77 2.66 -0.75
N GLY A 40 21.56 1.90 0.34
CA GLY A 40 21.16 2.45 1.64
C GLY A 40 19.73 3.02 1.66
N LYS A 41 18.86 2.54 0.77
CA LYS A 41 17.46 2.95 0.61
C LYS A 41 16.51 1.79 0.88
N GLN A 42 15.21 2.07 0.94
CA GLN A 42 14.17 1.03 1.08
C GLN A 42 13.25 0.98 -0.15
N ALA A 43 12.67 -0.19 -0.43
CA ALA A 43 11.70 -0.31 -1.51
C ALA A 43 10.43 0.48 -1.24
N ILE A 44 9.79 0.26 -0.08
CA ILE A 44 8.45 0.78 0.17
C ILE A 44 8.24 1.12 1.64
N MET A 45 7.52 2.22 1.89
CA MET A 45 7.04 2.61 3.22
C MET A 45 5.65 3.21 3.12
N TRP A 46 4.78 2.87 4.07
CA TRP A 46 3.47 3.51 4.23
C TRP A 46 3.03 3.45 5.68
N ASP A 47 1.90 4.09 6.01
CA ASP A 47 1.25 3.99 7.31
C ASP A 47 0.66 2.59 7.54
N ILE A 48 1.53 1.63 7.86
CA ILE A 48 1.19 0.21 8.00
C ILE A 48 0.23 -0.06 9.16
N LYS A 49 0.32 0.77 10.21
CA LYS A 49 -0.50 0.66 11.43
C LYS A 49 -1.95 1.04 11.19
N ASN A 50 -2.23 1.78 10.13
CA ASN A 50 -3.56 2.23 9.79
C ASN A 50 -4.22 1.27 8.80
N ALA A 51 -5.30 0.66 9.25
CA ALA A 51 -6.06 -0.30 8.46
C ALA A 51 -6.51 0.29 7.12
N TYR A 52 -6.79 1.60 7.01
CA TYR A 52 -7.20 2.21 5.75
C TYR A 52 -6.18 2.00 4.61
N PHE A 53 -4.88 2.14 4.90
CA PHE A 53 -3.82 1.96 3.90
C PHE A 53 -3.43 0.50 3.69
N THR A 54 -3.56 -0.33 4.73
CA THR A 54 -3.16 -1.75 4.70
C THR A 54 -4.29 -2.67 4.21
N TRP A 55 -5.55 -2.25 4.34
CA TRP A 55 -6.73 -3.05 4.00
C TRP A 55 -6.79 -3.50 2.53
N PRO A 56 -6.42 -2.70 1.51
CA PRO A 56 -6.43 -3.15 0.12
C PRO A 56 -5.61 -4.43 -0.08
N MET A 57 -4.48 -4.56 0.61
CA MET A 57 -3.61 -5.74 0.52
C MET A 57 -4.19 -6.96 1.25
N ILE A 58 -4.83 -6.74 2.41
CA ILE A 58 -5.48 -7.83 3.16
C ILE A 58 -6.73 -8.34 2.40
N SER A 59 -7.56 -7.41 1.92
CA SER A 59 -8.81 -7.72 1.22
C SER A 59 -8.62 -8.32 -0.16
N ALA A 60 -7.47 -8.10 -0.82
CA ALA A 60 -7.13 -8.73 -2.10
C ALA A 60 -7.20 -10.27 -2.07
N SER A 61 -7.08 -10.91 -0.89
CA SER A 61 -7.26 -12.36 -0.77
C SER A 61 -8.73 -12.81 -0.66
N GLY A 62 -9.68 -11.88 -0.54
CA GLY A 62 -11.12 -12.13 -0.34
C GLY A 62 -11.65 -11.79 1.06
N ALA A 63 -10.91 -10.98 1.83
CA ALA A 63 -11.39 -10.48 3.13
C ALA A 63 -12.40 -9.33 2.91
N TYR A 64 -13.37 -9.22 3.80
CA TYR A 64 -14.39 -8.16 3.76
C TYR A 64 -14.71 -7.68 5.18
N ALA A 65 -15.17 -6.43 5.31
CA ALA A 65 -15.55 -5.88 6.62
C ALA A 65 -16.86 -6.49 7.11
N PHE A 66 -17.94 -6.28 6.36
CA PHE A 66 -19.27 -6.84 6.60
C PHE A 66 -19.81 -7.46 5.33
N LYS A 67 -20.52 -8.58 5.44
CA LYS A 67 -21.10 -9.25 4.28
C LYS A 67 -22.13 -8.35 3.63
N THR A 68 -21.98 -8.11 2.33
CA THR A 68 -22.99 -7.39 1.54
C THR A 68 -24.21 -8.29 1.35
N THR A 69 -25.39 -7.74 1.62
CA THR A 69 -26.69 -8.34 1.35
C THR A 69 -27.43 -7.51 0.30
N GLU A 70 -28.55 -8.00 -0.20
CA GLU A 70 -29.35 -7.25 -1.19
C GLU A 70 -29.83 -5.88 -0.67
N THR A 71 -30.01 -5.75 0.64
CA THR A 71 -30.57 -4.56 1.29
C THR A 71 -29.56 -3.75 2.09
N GLY A 72 -28.27 -4.15 2.11
CA GLY A 72 -27.24 -3.45 2.88
C GLY A 72 -26.10 -4.37 3.33
N TYR A 73 -25.82 -4.37 4.63
CA TYR A 73 -24.73 -5.13 5.25
C TYR A 73 -25.24 -5.93 6.45
N ASP A 74 -24.76 -7.15 6.62
CA ASP A 74 -24.97 -7.93 7.84
C ASP A 74 -23.85 -7.63 8.85
N ALA A 75 -24.20 -6.99 9.97
CA ALA A 75 -23.26 -6.66 11.03
C ALA A 75 -22.75 -7.89 11.80
N ASN A 76 -23.43 -9.04 11.69
CA ASN A 76 -23.04 -10.28 12.36
C ASN A 76 -22.08 -11.15 11.52
N ASP A 77 -22.00 -10.90 10.22
CA ASP A 77 -21.10 -11.60 9.30
C ASP A 77 -19.93 -10.70 8.92
N THR A 78 -18.80 -10.91 9.62
CA THR A 78 -17.55 -10.23 9.36
C THR A 78 -16.55 -11.17 8.68
N GLY A 79 -15.90 -10.67 7.63
CA GLY A 79 -14.94 -11.44 6.83
C GLY A 79 -13.49 -11.19 7.22
N VAL A 80 -13.23 -10.48 8.31
CA VAL A 80 -11.87 -10.06 8.70
C VAL A 80 -11.01 -11.25 9.14
N ASN A 81 -11.59 -12.20 9.88
CA ASN A 81 -10.90 -13.38 10.42
C ASN A 81 -11.22 -14.68 9.65
N ASN A 82 -11.73 -14.57 8.42
CA ASN A 82 -11.89 -15.76 7.59
C ASN A 82 -10.51 -16.23 7.08
N ALA A 83 -10.44 -17.44 6.52
CA ALA A 83 -9.17 -18.00 6.01
C ALA A 83 -8.48 -17.09 4.98
N LYS A 84 -9.25 -16.28 4.24
CA LYS A 84 -8.73 -15.32 3.26
C LYS A 84 -8.12 -14.08 3.90
N GLY A 85 -8.76 -13.52 4.92
CA GLY A 85 -8.21 -12.41 5.72
C GLY A 85 -6.94 -12.81 6.44
N VAL A 86 -6.91 -14.01 7.03
CA VAL A 86 -5.69 -14.57 7.63
C VAL A 86 -4.57 -14.73 6.58
N GLN A 87 -4.88 -15.21 5.37
CA GLN A 87 -3.89 -15.31 4.28
C GLN A 87 -3.35 -13.96 3.82
N GLY A 88 -4.20 -12.92 3.75
CA GLY A 88 -3.80 -11.56 3.39
C GLY A 88 -2.93 -10.91 4.46
N LEU A 89 -3.27 -11.09 5.74
CA LEU A 89 -2.46 -10.59 6.84
C LEU A 89 -1.14 -11.36 6.97
N GLN A 90 -1.15 -12.68 6.80
CA GLN A 90 0.07 -13.49 6.80
C GLN A 90 1.04 -13.01 5.72
N PHE A 91 0.54 -12.62 4.55
CA PHE A 91 1.36 -12.04 3.50
C PHE A 91 2.08 -10.75 3.95
N LEU A 92 1.39 -9.86 4.68
CA LEU A 92 2.03 -8.69 5.29
C LEU A 92 3.14 -9.08 6.28
N VAL A 93 2.84 -10.04 7.14
CA VAL A 93 3.78 -10.55 8.14
C VAL A 93 5.02 -11.13 7.46
N ASP A 94 4.84 -11.88 6.38
CA ASP A 94 5.95 -12.44 5.60
C ASP A 94 6.82 -11.34 4.97
N MET A 95 6.21 -10.24 4.52
CA MET A 95 6.93 -9.08 3.97
C MET A 95 7.73 -8.33 5.04
N VAL A 96 7.19 -8.23 6.26
CA VAL A 96 7.89 -7.70 7.43
C VAL A 96 9.06 -8.60 7.80
N ASN A 97 8.85 -9.92 7.88
CA ASN A 97 9.89 -10.89 8.20
C ASN A 97 11.02 -10.93 7.15
N GLN A 98 10.70 -10.64 5.89
CA GLN A 98 11.68 -10.50 4.80
C GLN A 98 12.41 -9.14 4.80
N GLY A 99 12.03 -8.20 5.69
CA GLY A 99 12.62 -6.87 5.77
C GLY A 99 12.27 -5.97 4.58
N VAL A 100 11.25 -6.32 3.79
CA VAL A 100 10.76 -5.47 2.70
C VAL A 100 9.93 -4.30 3.25
N VAL A 101 9.20 -4.57 4.33
CA VAL A 101 8.32 -3.61 4.99
C VAL A 101 8.79 -3.42 6.43
N ASN A 102 8.91 -2.16 6.86
CA ASN A 102 9.21 -1.85 8.25
C ASN A 102 7.88 -1.69 9.03
N PRO A 103 7.64 -2.50 10.08
CA PRO A 103 6.38 -2.47 10.84
C PRO A 103 6.23 -1.22 11.73
N ASP A 104 7.32 -0.49 11.96
CA ASP A 104 7.31 0.69 12.83
C ASP A 104 6.89 1.97 12.12
N MET A 105 6.67 1.91 10.81
CA MET A 105 6.31 3.08 10.01
C MET A 105 4.94 3.64 10.37
N ASP A 106 4.86 4.96 10.33
CA ASP A 106 3.61 5.72 10.39
C ASP A 106 3.54 6.67 9.18
N TYR A 107 2.43 7.40 9.07
CA TYR A 107 2.20 8.32 7.97
C TYR A 107 3.31 9.37 7.82
N SER A 108 3.71 10.01 8.92
CA SER A 108 4.67 11.11 8.91
C SER A 108 6.07 10.63 8.50
N VAL A 109 6.49 9.47 9.01
CA VAL A 109 7.79 8.87 8.68
C VAL A 109 7.80 8.46 7.20
N ALA A 110 6.77 7.77 6.73
CA ALA A 110 6.68 7.32 5.34
C ALA A 110 6.69 8.50 4.35
N GLU A 111 5.93 9.55 4.63
CA GLU A 111 5.89 10.76 3.80
C GLU A 111 7.25 11.48 3.77
N ALA A 112 7.88 11.65 4.93
CA ALA A 112 9.18 12.33 5.03
C ALA A 112 10.28 11.55 4.30
N GLU A 113 10.36 10.23 4.46
CA GLU A 113 11.40 9.41 3.85
C GLU A 113 11.20 9.25 2.33
N PHE A 114 9.95 9.14 1.86
CA PHE A 114 9.66 9.15 0.43
C PHE A 114 10.04 10.49 -0.22
N SER A 115 9.66 11.61 0.42
CA SER A 115 9.90 12.94 -0.15
C SER A 115 11.38 13.35 -0.13
N LYS A 116 12.19 12.77 0.77
CA LYS A 116 13.66 12.89 0.75
C LYS A 116 14.34 11.97 -0.28
N GLY A 117 13.59 11.08 -0.93
CA GLY A 117 14.14 10.09 -1.86
C GLY A 117 14.91 8.96 -1.18
N ASN A 118 14.58 8.62 0.07
CA ASN A 118 15.16 7.46 0.77
C ASN A 118 14.36 6.17 0.53
N VAL A 119 13.17 6.30 -0.04
CA VAL A 119 12.25 5.19 -0.31
C VAL A 119 11.77 5.28 -1.75
N ALA A 120 11.78 4.17 -2.47
CA ALA A 120 11.34 4.13 -3.86
C ALA A 120 9.83 4.28 -4.03
N MET A 121 9.03 3.79 -3.07
CA MET A 121 7.57 3.76 -3.15
C MET A 121 6.88 4.10 -1.84
N THR A 122 5.67 4.64 -1.94
CA THR A 122 4.74 4.80 -0.82
C THR A 122 3.30 4.48 -1.22
N ILE A 123 2.46 4.16 -0.24
CA ILE A 123 1.01 4.00 -0.44
C ILE A 123 0.33 5.20 0.21
N ASN A 124 -0.30 6.03 -0.60
CA ASN A 124 -1.00 7.23 -0.12
C ASN A 124 -2.11 7.64 -1.10
N GLY A 125 -2.95 8.59 -0.69
CA GLY A 125 -4.06 9.09 -1.51
C GLY A 125 -3.77 10.43 -2.21
N PRO A 126 -4.72 10.92 -3.02
CA PRO A 126 -4.55 12.13 -3.82
C PRO A 126 -4.20 13.40 -3.04
N TRP A 127 -4.55 13.46 -1.76
CA TRP A 127 -4.23 14.58 -0.88
C TRP A 127 -2.72 14.80 -0.66
N SER A 128 -1.87 13.78 -0.82
CA SER A 128 -0.43 13.91 -0.61
C SER A 128 0.30 14.56 -1.79
N TRP A 129 -0.29 14.53 -2.98
CA TRP A 129 0.35 14.93 -4.24
C TRP A 129 0.79 16.39 -4.24
N GLY A 130 -0.05 17.30 -3.74
CA GLY A 130 0.31 18.72 -3.64
C GLY A 130 1.48 19.01 -2.70
N ASN A 131 1.80 18.09 -1.77
CA ASN A 131 3.04 18.17 -1.00
C ASN A 131 4.25 17.69 -1.81
N LEU A 132 4.12 16.55 -2.50
CA LEU A 132 5.16 15.99 -3.37
C LEU A 132 5.57 16.96 -4.48
N ASP A 133 4.59 17.63 -5.10
CA ASP A 133 4.81 18.68 -6.10
C ASP A 133 5.62 19.85 -5.54
N ARG A 134 5.26 20.33 -4.34
CA ARG A 134 6.00 21.41 -3.66
C ARG A 134 7.42 21.01 -3.29
N MET A 135 7.64 19.73 -3.00
CA MET A 135 8.96 19.18 -2.69
C MET A 135 9.78 18.85 -3.93
N GLY A 136 9.20 18.99 -5.14
CA GLY A 136 9.90 18.75 -6.41
C GLY A 136 10.25 17.27 -6.63
N VAL A 137 9.51 16.34 -6.03
CA VAL A 137 9.72 14.91 -6.24
C VAL A 137 9.24 14.54 -7.64
N ASP A 138 10.08 13.91 -8.46
CA ASP A 138 9.61 13.31 -9.72
C ASP A 138 8.96 11.96 -9.41
N TYR A 139 7.63 11.95 -9.35
CA TYR A 139 6.87 10.76 -8.99
C TYR A 139 5.90 10.31 -10.09
N GLY A 140 5.54 9.03 -10.05
CA GLY A 140 4.42 8.46 -10.78
C GLY A 140 3.39 7.85 -9.83
N VAL A 141 2.18 7.64 -10.34
CA VAL A 141 1.09 6.99 -9.61
C VAL A 141 0.68 5.75 -10.40
N ALA A 142 0.54 4.64 -9.70
CA ALA A 142 0.21 3.33 -10.27
C ALA A 142 -0.83 2.59 -9.41
N VAL A 143 -1.41 1.55 -10.00
CA VAL A 143 -2.27 0.60 -9.28
C VAL A 143 -1.43 -0.14 -8.24
N LEU A 144 -2.03 -0.49 -7.09
CA LEU A 144 -1.37 -1.32 -6.10
C LEU A 144 -0.93 -2.66 -6.70
N PRO A 145 0.22 -3.22 -6.29
CA PRO A 145 0.68 -4.50 -6.79
C PRO A 145 -0.31 -5.61 -6.48
N THR A 146 -0.39 -6.59 -7.38
CA THR A 146 -1.25 -7.77 -7.19
C THR A 146 -0.45 -8.94 -6.64
N ARG A 147 -1.12 -9.86 -5.95
CA ARG A 147 -0.52 -11.16 -5.60
C ARG A 147 -0.81 -12.12 -6.77
N TRP A 148 0.22 -12.62 -7.43
CA TRP A 148 0.10 -13.55 -8.57
C TRP A 148 -0.75 -13.07 -9.76
N GLY A 149 -0.89 -11.75 -9.97
CA GLY A 149 -1.73 -11.21 -11.04
C GLY A 149 -3.24 -11.37 -10.82
N GLN A 150 -3.67 -11.89 -9.66
CA GLN A 150 -5.08 -11.98 -9.31
C GLN A 150 -5.53 -10.68 -8.65
N ARG A 151 -6.66 -10.14 -9.15
CA ARG A 151 -7.35 -8.97 -8.61
C ARG A 151 -8.42 -9.39 -7.61
#